data_AF-A0A1A8EMI2-F1
#
_entry.id   AF-A0A1A8EMI2-F1
#
_cell.length_a   1.000
_cell.length_b   1.000
_cell.length_c   1.000
_cell.angle_alpha   90.00
_cell.angle_beta   90.00
_cell.angle_gamma   90.00
#
_symmetry.space_group_name_H-M   'P 1'
#
loop_
_entity.id
_entity.type
_entity.pdbx_description
1 polymer ?
#
loop_
_entity_poly.entity_id
_entity_poly.type
_entity_poly.pdbx_seq_one_letter_code
_entity_poly.pdbx_strand_id
1 'polypeptide(L)'
;MVVQKLHSTHFIWVGLLLFCFVEISTCLEFAGAEGQWARFSVWNACCESEMSFNMKTKSSHGLLVYFDDEGFCDFLELLILNGKLSLRFSIFCAEPATVVSDTAVNDSQWHTVTIRRNFKNTTLTVDNEIKWVEVQSKRKDMTVFSPLFVGGLPLELRSVPLSLTSAVVKDQQPFAGWITDVKVNNAESEVITSERVVMDVCGKANMCLNGGVCSLLNNEPTCDCSNTGFQGRDCSEEDDNTEGPAHLMMGEQGQRGEAWLVRSLLSIQGKEEYVATFKGSEFFCYDL
;
A
#
# COMPACT_ATOMS: atom_id res chain seq x y z
N MET A 1 -52.91 17.80 45.97
CA MET A 1 -52.92 17.61 44.51
C MET A 1 -52.13 18.74 43.87
N VAL A 2 -51.10 18.40 43.09
CA VAL A 2 -50.56 19.06 41.88
C VAL A 2 -49.06 18.72 41.78
N VAL A 3 -48.82 17.62 41.07
CA VAL A 3 -47.77 17.35 40.08
C VAL A 3 -46.41 18.05 40.28
N GLN A 4 -45.42 17.29 40.77
CA GLN A 4 -44.01 17.53 40.47
C GLN A 4 -43.71 17.05 39.04
N LYS A 5 -43.36 17.98 38.15
CA LYS A 5 -42.67 17.68 36.89
C LYS A 5 -41.25 17.22 37.21
N LEU A 6 -40.97 15.93 37.07
CA LEU A 6 -39.61 15.42 37.06
C LEU A 6 -39.04 15.66 35.65
N HIS A 7 -38.09 16.57 35.54
CA HIS A 7 -37.50 17.00 34.27
C HIS A 7 -36.62 15.87 33.71
N SER A 8 -37.19 15.17 32.74
CA SER A 8 -36.56 14.19 31.87
C SER A 8 -35.61 14.88 30.89
N THR A 9 -34.39 15.22 31.33
CA THR A 9 -33.36 15.81 30.44
C THR A 9 -31.93 15.48 30.87
N HIS A 10 -31.67 14.26 31.34
CA HIS A 10 -30.29 13.76 31.53
C HIS A 10 -30.02 12.37 30.93
N PHE A 11 -31.04 11.67 30.43
CA PHE A 11 -30.86 10.36 29.77
C PHE A 11 -30.71 10.43 28.25
N ILE A 12 -30.80 11.63 27.65
CA ILE A 12 -30.65 11.80 26.19
C ILE A 12 -29.18 12.07 25.80
N TRP A 13 -28.32 12.45 26.75
CA TRP A 13 -26.91 12.74 26.46
C TRP A 13 -25.99 11.50 26.51
N VAL A 14 -26.55 10.31 26.78
CA VAL A 14 -25.82 9.03 26.81
C VAL A 14 -26.08 8.18 25.54
N GLY A 15 -27.04 8.58 24.69
CA GLY A 15 -27.45 7.80 23.51
C GLY A 15 -26.87 8.25 22.16
N LEU A 16 -26.06 9.31 22.11
CA LEU A 16 -25.56 9.90 20.84
C LEU A 16 -24.02 9.97 20.78
N LEU A 17 -23.38 9.10 21.56
CA LEU A 17 -21.99 8.66 21.39
C LEU A 17 -21.99 7.16 21.04
N LEU A 18 -22.97 6.74 20.24
CA LEU A 18 -22.98 5.45 19.57
C LEU A 18 -21.95 5.50 18.44
N PHE A 19 -20.71 5.19 18.83
CA PHE A 19 -19.71 4.49 18.04
C PHE A 19 -19.96 4.49 16.53
N CYS A 20 -19.53 5.56 15.87
CA CYS A 20 -18.81 5.36 14.62
C CYS A 20 -17.42 4.88 15.01
N PHE A 21 -17.29 3.62 15.47
CA PHE A 21 -16.07 2.90 15.19
C PHE A 21 -16.05 2.81 13.66
N VAL A 22 -15.47 3.81 13.01
CA VAL A 22 -14.99 3.63 11.65
C VAL A 22 -13.93 2.56 11.83
N GLU A 23 -14.22 1.32 11.43
CA GLU A 23 -13.20 0.29 11.24
C GLU A 23 -12.26 0.86 10.17
N ILE A 24 -11.16 1.48 10.62
CA ILE A 24 -10.12 1.97 9.73
C ILE A 24 -9.33 0.73 9.32
N SER A 25 -9.79 0.02 8.29
CA SER A 25 -9.00 -1.03 7.68
C SER A 25 -7.69 -0.41 7.19
N THR A 26 -6.56 -0.96 7.61
CA THR A 26 -5.25 -0.47 7.19
C THR A 26 -5.05 -0.76 5.70
N CYS A 27 -4.90 0.30 4.91
CA CYS A 27 -4.57 0.21 3.50
C CYS A 27 -3.05 0.33 3.32
N LEU A 28 -2.44 -0.69 2.73
CA LEU A 28 -1.01 -0.80 2.53
C LEU A 28 -0.69 -0.60 1.05
N GLU A 29 0.12 0.40 0.74
CA GLU A 29 0.64 0.61 -0.61
C GLU A 29 2.04 0.02 -0.75
N PHE A 30 2.19 -0.85 -1.74
CA PHE A 30 3.46 -1.45 -2.13
C PHE A 30 3.85 -0.90 -3.50
N ALA A 31 4.93 -0.11 -3.55
CA ALA A 31 5.41 0.50 -4.79
C ALA A 31 6.10 -0.51 -5.73
N GLY A 32 6.39 -1.72 -5.26
CA GLY A 32 7.21 -2.72 -5.98
C GLY A 32 8.72 -2.52 -5.77
N ALA A 33 9.11 -1.80 -4.70
CA ALA A 33 10.51 -1.54 -4.41
C ALA A 33 11.22 -2.78 -3.89
N GLU A 34 12.50 -2.94 -4.25
CA GLU A 34 13.32 -4.04 -3.73
C GLU A 34 13.46 -3.92 -2.20
N GLY A 35 13.33 -5.06 -1.51
CA GLY A 35 13.39 -5.10 -0.05
C GLY A 35 12.16 -4.52 0.66
N GLN A 36 11.06 -4.22 -0.04
CA GLN A 36 9.81 -3.86 0.63
C GLN A 36 9.14 -5.10 1.25
N TRP A 37 8.48 -4.92 2.38
CA TRP A 37 7.69 -5.97 3.03
C TRP A 37 6.85 -5.38 4.17
N ALA A 38 5.74 -6.05 4.48
CA ALA A 38 4.99 -5.86 5.72
C ALA A 38 4.99 -7.17 6.51
N ARG A 39 5.25 -7.08 7.82
CA ARG A 39 5.30 -8.23 8.72
C ARG A 39 4.12 -8.22 9.67
N PHE A 40 3.44 -9.35 9.71
CA PHE A 40 2.33 -9.64 10.62
C PHE A 40 2.75 -10.68 11.66
N SER A 41 1.85 -10.93 12.62
CA SER A 41 2.03 -12.03 13.56
C SER A 41 2.05 -13.38 12.84
N VAL A 42 2.61 -14.39 13.51
CA VAL A 42 2.67 -15.75 12.96
C VAL A 42 1.24 -16.25 12.73
N TRP A 43 0.92 -16.63 11.49
CA TRP A 43 -0.32 -17.35 11.21
C TRP A 43 -0.13 -18.83 11.56
N ASN A 44 -0.88 -19.31 12.56
CA ASN A 44 -0.88 -20.73 12.92
C ASN A 44 -1.61 -21.57 11.87
N ALA A 45 -0.92 -21.87 10.77
CA ALA A 45 -1.43 -22.61 9.63
C ALA A 45 -1.29 -24.15 9.74
N CYS A 46 -1.14 -24.66 10.97
CA CYS A 46 -0.84 -26.08 11.20
C CYS A 46 -1.89 -27.03 10.64
N CYS A 47 -3.15 -26.68 10.84
CA CYS A 47 -4.24 -27.63 10.88
C CYS A 47 -5.42 -27.06 10.08
N GLU A 48 -6.51 -26.71 10.77
CA GLU A 48 -7.61 -25.93 10.22
C GLU A 48 -7.42 -24.46 10.58
N SER A 49 -7.28 -23.62 9.58
CA SER A 49 -7.16 -22.18 9.78
C SER A 49 -7.38 -21.45 8.45
N GLU A 50 -7.64 -20.16 8.54
CA GLU A 50 -7.93 -19.32 7.38
C GLU A 50 -7.22 -17.98 7.49
N MET A 51 -6.72 -17.50 6.36
CA MET A 51 -6.20 -16.15 6.19
C MET A 51 -6.91 -15.52 4.99
N SER A 52 -7.32 -14.26 5.11
CA SER A 52 -7.91 -13.50 4.01
C SER A 52 -7.37 -12.08 3.93
N PHE A 53 -7.44 -11.50 2.74
CA PHE A 53 -7.11 -10.10 2.48
C PHE A 53 -7.75 -9.65 1.16
N ASN A 54 -7.88 -8.34 0.95
CA ASN A 54 -8.24 -7.77 -0.33
C ASN A 54 -6.99 -7.19 -1.00
N MET A 55 -6.87 -7.36 -2.32
CA MET A 55 -5.76 -6.82 -3.09
C MET A 55 -6.19 -6.16 -4.39
N LYS A 56 -5.40 -5.18 -4.84
CA LYS A 56 -5.55 -4.53 -6.15
C LYS A 56 -4.19 -4.33 -6.81
N THR A 57 -4.04 -4.74 -8.06
CA THR A 57 -2.76 -4.62 -8.79
C THR A 57 -2.96 -4.56 -10.30
N LYS A 58 -1.93 -4.05 -10.99
CA LYS A 58 -1.74 -4.17 -12.44
C LYS A 58 -0.59 -5.10 -12.81
N SER A 59 0.17 -5.56 -11.81
CA SER A 59 1.36 -6.38 -12.03
C SER A 59 0.97 -7.80 -12.38
N SER A 60 1.63 -8.37 -13.39
CA SER A 60 1.45 -9.78 -13.75
C SER A 60 2.35 -10.72 -12.94
N HIS A 61 3.29 -10.19 -12.17
CA HIS A 61 4.23 -10.96 -11.35
C HIS A 61 4.43 -10.31 -9.98
N GLY A 62 4.59 -11.11 -8.92
CA GLY A 62 4.92 -10.58 -7.60
C GLY A 62 4.73 -11.57 -6.45
N LEU A 63 5.51 -11.42 -5.38
CA LEU A 63 5.35 -12.17 -4.13
C LEU A 63 4.33 -11.49 -3.22
N LEU A 64 3.19 -12.14 -3.00
CA LEU A 64 2.10 -11.63 -2.15
C LEU A 64 2.25 -12.05 -0.69
N VAL A 65 2.43 -13.35 -0.43
CA VAL A 65 2.48 -13.92 0.93
C VAL A 65 3.61 -14.93 1.02
N TYR A 66 4.35 -14.90 2.12
CA TYR A 66 5.33 -15.92 2.46
C TYR A 66 5.41 -16.16 3.97
N PHE A 67 5.50 -17.44 4.35
CA PHE A 67 6.00 -17.86 5.65
C PHE A 67 6.51 -19.30 5.56
N ASP A 68 7.33 -19.70 6.52
CA ASP A 68 7.92 -21.04 6.59
C ASP A 68 8.27 -21.45 8.03
N ASP A 69 8.96 -22.58 8.13
CA ASP A 69 9.58 -23.08 9.35
C ASP A 69 11.03 -22.62 9.53
N GLU A 70 11.44 -21.47 8.98
CA GLU A 70 12.82 -20.94 9.08
C GLU A 70 13.88 -21.82 8.41
N GLY A 71 13.58 -22.35 7.22
CA GLY A 71 14.55 -23.00 6.36
C GLY A 71 14.67 -24.51 6.51
N PHE A 72 13.72 -25.19 7.17
CA PHE A 72 13.69 -26.64 7.17
C PHE A 72 12.93 -27.16 5.94
N CYS A 73 11.60 -27.30 6.01
CA CYS A 73 10.84 -28.07 5.03
C CYS A 73 9.42 -27.59 4.74
N ASP A 74 8.80 -26.89 5.68
CA ASP A 74 7.41 -26.45 5.62
C ASP A 74 7.37 -24.98 5.19
N PHE A 75 6.61 -24.69 4.16
CA PHE A 75 6.42 -23.32 3.67
C PHE A 75 5.08 -23.16 3.00
N LEU A 76 4.63 -21.92 2.91
CA LEU A 76 3.52 -21.51 2.06
C LEU A 76 3.88 -20.18 1.39
N GLU A 77 3.74 -20.15 0.06
CA GLU A 77 3.97 -18.96 -0.75
C GLU A 77 2.76 -18.71 -1.66
N LEU A 78 2.36 -17.45 -1.76
CA LEU A 78 1.39 -16.98 -2.75
C LEU A 78 2.06 -16.01 -3.70
N LEU A 79 2.02 -16.32 -4.99
CA LEU A 79 2.61 -15.52 -6.06
C LEU A 79 1.52 -15.04 -7.02
N ILE A 80 1.73 -13.88 -7.63
CA ILE A 80 1.12 -13.55 -8.91
C ILE A 80 2.05 -14.07 -9.99
N LEU A 81 1.55 -14.89 -10.91
CA LEU A 81 2.26 -15.39 -12.08
C LEU A 81 1.37 -15.25 -13.30
N ASN A 82 1.84 -14.54 -14.33
CA ASN A 82 1.06 -14.22 -15.53
C ASN A 82 -0.33 -13.65 -15.22
N GLY A 83 -0.42 -12.80 -14.19
CA GLY A 83 -1.67 -12.15 -13.77
C GLY A 83 -2.63 -13.02 -12.96
N LYS A 84 -2.28 -14.27 -12.64
CA LYS A 84 -3.10 -15.20 -11.86
C LYS A 84 -2.43 -15.51 -10.52
N LEU A 85 -3.21 -15.95 -9.53
CA LEU A 85 -2.69 -16.33 -8.23
C LEU A 85 -2.22 -17.79 -8.24
N SER A 86 -0.97 -18.02 -7.85
CA SER A 86 -0.35 -19.33 -7.72
C SER A 86 0.04 -19.55 -6.26
N LEU A 87 -0.68 -20.41 -5.58
CA LEU A 87 -0.40 -20.84 -4.21
C LEU A 87 0.41 -22.12 -4.24
N ARG A 88 1.57 -22.13 -3.58
CA ARG A 88 2.43 -23.31 -3.44
C ARG A 88 2.80 -23.53 -1.98
N PHE A 89 2.78 -24.79 -1.53
CA PHE A 89 3.10 -25.13 -0.15
C PHE A 89 3.67 -26.55 -0.03
N SER A 90 4.44 -26.78 1.03
CA SER A 90 5.01 -28.08 1.39
C SER A 90 4.70 -28.38 2.85
N ILE A 91 4.49 -29.67 3.16
CA ILE A 91 4.36 -30.17 4.53
C ILE A 91 5.32 -31.34 4.68
N PHE A 92 6.14 -31.31 5.72
CA PHE A 92 7.07 -32.35 6.13
C PHE A 92 7.97 -32.82 4.98
N CYS A 93 8.61 -31.86 4.31
CA CYS A 93 9.57 -32.05 3.22
C CYS A 93 8.96 -32.82 2.02
N ALA A 94 7.65 -32.77 1.83
CA ALA A 94 6.99 -33.38 0.69
C ALA A 94 7.27 -32.59 -0.59
N GLU A 95 7.04 -33.23 -1.75
CA GLU A 95 6.99 -32.49 -3.01
C GLU A 95 5.91 -31.39 -2.91
N PRO A 96 6.24 -30.12 -3.18
CA PRO A 96 5.30 -29.03 -3.01
C PRO A 96 4.03 -29.20 -3.86
N ALA A 97 2.88 -28.96 -3.25
CA ALA A 97 1.62 -28.89 -3.97
C ALA A 97 1.39 -27.45 -4.46
N THR A 98 0.81 -27.33 -5.66
CA THR A 98 0.53 -26.04 -6.30
C THR A 98 -0.93 -25.99 -6.74
N VAL A 99 -1.59 -24.87 -6.49
CA VAL A 99 -2.92 -24.54 -7.02
C VAL A 99 -2.89 -23.15 -7.63
N VAL A 100 -3.46 -23.00 -8.83
CA VAL A 100 -3.45 -21.76 -9.61
C VAL A 100 -4.89 -21.33 -9.91
N SER A 101 -5.23 -20.06 -9.67
CA SER A 101 -6.53 -19.49 -10.01
C SER A 101 -6.77 -19.44 -11.52
N ASP A 102 -8.03 -19.48 -11.95
CA ASP A 102 -8.42 -19.14 -13.31
C ASP A 102 -8.63 -17.63 -13.47
N THR A 103 -9.10 -17.00 -12.40
CA THR A 103 -9.30 -15.55 -12.27
C THR A 103 -7.97 -14.83 -12.40
N ALA A 104 -7.91 -13.91 -13.37
CA ALA A 104 -6.83 -12.94 -13.48
C ALA A 104 -7.11 -11.77 -12.52
N VAL A 105 -6.08 -11.31 -11.81
CA VAL A 105 -6.18 -10.32 -10.73
C VAL A 105 -5.45 -9.01 -11.04
N ASN A 106 -4.84 -8.91 -12.22
CA ASN A 106 -4.02 -7.78 -12.64
C ASN A 106 -4.79 -6.75 -13.48
N ASP A 107 -6.10 -6.63 -13.26
CA ASP A 107 -7.03 -5.75 -13.97
C ASP A 107 -7.23 -4.39 -13.27
N SER A 108 -6.45 -4.12 -12.22
CA SER A 108 -6.58 -2.94 -11.36
C SER A 108 -7.92 -2.83 -10.64
N GLN A 109 -8.63 -3.94 -10.43
CA GLN A 109 -9.80 -4.04 -9.55
C GLN A 109 -9.44 -4.68 -8.22
N TRP A 110 -10.32 -4.51 -7.24
CA TRP A 110 -10.21 -5.18 -5.95
C TRP A 110 -10.65 -6.63 -6.07
N HIS A 111 -9.79 -7.54 -5.59
CA HIS A 111 -10.07 -8.96 -5.46
C HIS A 111 -9.97 -9.38 -4.00
N THR A 112 -10.90 -10.23 -3.57
CA THR A 112 -10.84 -10.86 -2.25
C THR A 112 -10.13 -12.20 -2.37
N VAL A 113 -9.07 -12.39 -1.58
CA VAL A 113 -8.27 -13.60 -1.58
C VAL A 113 -8.37 -14.27 -0.22
N THR A 114 -8.73 -15.55 -0.21
CA THR A 114 -8.78 -16.36 1.01
C THR A 114 -7.96 -17.63 0.81
N ILE A 115 -7.05 -17.90 1.74
CA ILE A 115 -6.29 -19.13 1.83
C ILE A 115 -6.80 -19.89 3.05
N ARG A 116 -7.38 -21.07 2.81
CA ARG A 116 -7.88 -21.93 3.87
C ARG A 116 -7.11 -23.23 3.92
N ARG A 117 -6.55 -23.52 5.08
CA ARG A 117 -5.86 -24.79 5.38
C ARG A 117 -6.84 -25.73 6.06
N ASN A 118 -6.84 -26.98 5.63
CA ASN A 118 -7.49 -28.10 6.28
C ASN A 118 -6.55 -29.30 6.22
N PHE A 119 -5.61 -29.34 7.17
CA PHE A 119 -4.54 -30.34 7.24
C PHE A 119 -3.74 -30.44 5.93
N LYS A 120 -3.84 -31.53 5.17
CA LYS A 120 -3.11 -31.68 3.89
C LYS A 120 -3.75 -30.90 2.74
N ASN A 121 -5.03 -30.56 2.86
CA ASN A 121 -5.76 -29.84 1.83
C ASN A 121 -5.61 -28.34 2.06
N THR A 122 -5.26 -27.60 1.01
CA THR A 122 -5.27 -26.14 1.01
C THR A 122 -6.15 -25.63 -0.10
N THR A 123 -7.08 -24.76 0.25
CA THR A 123 -8.00 -24.07 -0.66
C THR A 123 -7.51 -22.65 -0.89
N LEU A 124 -7.49 -22.25 -2.17
CA LEU A 124 -7.36 -20.88 -2.62
C LEU A 124 -8.72 -20.42 -3.15
N THR A 125 -9.28 -19.40 -2.53
CA THR A 125 -10.48 -18.72 -3.00
C THR A 125 -10.08 -17.34 -3.53
N VAL A 126 -10.48 -17.03 -4.76
CA VAL A 126 -10.30 -15.71 -5.39
C VAL A 126 -11.67 -15.22 -5.82
N ASP A 127 -12.18 -14.19 -5.15
CA ASP A 127 -13.56 -13.73 -5.24
C ASP A 127 -14.56 -14.87 -4.99
N ASN A 128 -15.20 -15.36 -6.07
CA ASN A 128 -16.15 -16.46 -6.04
C ASN A 128 -15.57 -17.79 -6.58
N GLU A 129 -14.33 -17.78 -7.09
CA GLU A 129 -13.65 -18.97 -7.57
C GLU A 129 -13.02 -19.72 -6.40
N ILE A 130 -13.26 -21.02 -6.30
CA ILE A 130 -12.68 -21.89 -5.27
C ILE A 130 -11.88 -23.00 -5.95
N LYS A 131 -10.59 -23.09 -5.65
CA LYS A 131 -9.72 -24.19 -6.06
C LYS A 131 -8.97 -24.75 -4.86
N TRP A 132 -8.61 -26.01 -4.92
CA TRP A 132 -7.90 -26.66 -3.83
C TRP A 132 -6.95 -27.73 -4.35
N VAL A 133 -5.96 -28.07 -3.54
CA VAL A 133 -5.03 -29.16 -3.80
C VAL A 133 -4.60 -29.80 -2.48
N GLU A 134 -4.38 -31.12 -2.52
CA GLU A 134 -3.84 -31.86 -1.39
C GLU A 134 -2.37 -32.19 -1.61
N VAL A 135 -1.52 -31.87 -0.62
CA VAL A 135 -0.10 -32.24 -0.66
C VAL A 135 0.10 -33.72 -0.30
N GLN A 136 0.96 -34.39 -1.07
CA GLN A 136 1.32 -35.80 -0.86
C GLN A 136 2.36 -35.95 0.25
N SER A 137 1.99 -35.58 1.47
CA SER A 137 2.87 -35.63 2.64
C SER A 137 2.60 -36.84 3.54
N LYS A 138 3.64 -37.28 4.27
CA LYS A 138 3.51 -38.29 5.34
C LYS A 138 2.82 -37.73 6.58
N ARG A 139 2.98 -36.44 6.85
CA ARG A 139 2.29 -35.74 7.94
C ARG A 139 1.14 -34.91 7.40
N LYS A 140 0.21 -34.58 8.29
CA LYS A 140 -0.96 -33.78 7.95
C LYS A 140 -0.86 -32.33 8.44
N ASP A 141 -0.09 -32.12 9.52
CA ASP A 141 0.04 -30.83 10.17
C ASP A 141 1.30 -30.12 9.65
N MET A 142 1.18 -28.81 9.39
CA MET A 142 2.30 -27.95 9.00
C MET A 142 2.96 -27.33 10.24
N THR A 143 4.27 -27.16 10.19
CA THR A 143 5.05 -26.41 11.18
C THR A 143 5.30 -25.02 10.63
N VAL A 144 5.08 -23.99 11.46
CA VAL A 144 5.32 -22.59 11.08
C VAL A 144 6.05 -21.92 12.23
N PHE A 145 7.17 -21.28 11.92
CA PHE A 145 7.98 -20.54 12.89
C PHE A 145 8.21 -19.10 12.46
N SER A 146 8.34 -18.85 11.16
CA SER A 146 8.58 -17.50 10.67
C SER A 146 7.36 -16.60 10.91
N PRO A 147 7.57 -15.29 10.99
CA PRO A 147 6.50 -14.31 10.80
C PRO A 147 5.83 -14.47 9.44
N LEU A 148 4.63 -13.92 9.33
CA LEU A 148 3.91 -13.77 8.08
C LEU A 148 4.40 -12.53 7.34
N PHE A 149 5.00 -12.72 6.17
CA PHE A 149 5.44 -11.64 5.29
C PHE A 149 4.45 -11.41 4.16
N VAL A 150 4.15 -10.14 3.91
CA VAL A 150 3.24 -9.70 2.84
C VAL A 150 3.93 -8.69 1.93
N GLY A 151 3.75 -8.86 0.63
CA GLY A 151 4.18 -7.95 -0.44
C GLY A 151 5.67 -7.96 -0.80
N GLY A 152 6.47 -8.78 -0.11
CA GLY A 152 7.88 -8.97 -0.36
C GLY A 152 8.61 -9.60 0.83
N LEU A 153 9.94 -9.53 0.83
CA LEU A 153 10.81 -10.09 1.86
C LEU A 153 11.95 -9.12 2.21
N PRO A 154 12.40 -9.09 3.48
CA PRO A 154 13.63 -8.41 3.87
C PRO A 154 14.84 -8.86 3.05
N LEU A 155 15.74 -7.93 2.71
CA LEU A 155 16.96 -8.21 1.92
C LEU A 155 17.91 -9.16 2.67
N GLU A 156 17.92 -9.08 4.00
CA GLU A 156 18.73 -9.91 4.87
C GLU A 156 18.35 -11.39 4.71
N LEU A 157 17.04 -11.70 4.64
CA LEU A 157 16.56 -13.07 4.48
C LEU A 157 16.94 -13.67 3.12
N ARG A 158 17.10 -12.84 2.08
CA ARG A 158 17.57 -13.30 0.76
C ARG A 158 19.03 -13.75 0.81
N SER A 159 19.84 -13.02 1.59
CA SER A 159 21.30 -13.18 1.66
C SER A 159 21.74 -14.30 2.60
N VAL A 160 20.94 -14.63 3.63
CA VAL A 160 21.26 -15.70 4.56
C VAL A 160 21.00 -17.07 3.91
N PRO A 161 21.97 -18.00 3.91
CA PRO A 161 21.74 -19.37 3.48
C PRO A 161 20.80 -20.09 4.45
N LEU A 162 19.86 -20.88 3.92
CA LEU A 162 18.95 -21.71 4.72
C LEU A 162 18.05 -20.94 5.70
N SER A 163 17.87 -19.62 5.53
CA SER A 163 16.86 -18.85 6.28
C SER A 163 15.45 -19.00 5.70
N LEU A 164 15.35 -19.40 4.43
CA LEU A 164 14.12 -19.55 3.69
C LEU A 164 14.03 -21.00 3.17
N THR A 165 12.92 -21.65 3.45
CA THR A 165 12.66 -23.03 3.03
C THR A 165 12.46 -23.12 1.51
N SER A 166 11.70 -22.18 0.92
CA SER A 166 11.56 -22.09 -0.54
C SER A 166 12.67 -21.20 -1.11
N ALA A 167 13.58 -21.75 -1.90
CA ALA A 167 14.58 -20.94 -2.60
C ALA A 167 13.93 -20.05 -3.69
N VAL A 168 12.77 -20.45 -4.22
CA VAL A 168 12.10 -19.79 -5.36
C VAL A 168 11.72 -18.35 -5.04
N VAL A 169 11.37 -18.04 -3.78
CA VAL A 169 10.95 -16.70 -3.37
C VAL A 169 12.07 -15.66 -3.38
N LYS A 170 13.33 -16.10 -3.38
CA LYS A 170 14.48 -15.17 -3.42
C LYS A 170 14.53 -14.38 -4.73
N ASP A 171 14.13 -15.02 -5.83
CA ASP A 171 14.16 -14.46 -7.17
C ASP A 171 12.84 -13.81 -7.59
N GLN A 172 11.81 -13.86 -6.74
CA GLN A 172 10.52 -13.26 -7.06
C GLN A 172 10.56 -11.74 -6.90
N GLN A 173 9.88 -11.06 -7.82
CA GLN A 173 9.68 -9.62 -7.74
C GLN A 173 8.79 -9.29 -6.53
N PRO A 174 9.05 -8.18 -5.82
CA PRO A 174 8.12 -7.68 -4.81
C PRO A 174 6.77 -7.35 -5.44
N PHE A 175 5.69 -7.50 -4.67
CA PHE A 175 4.34 -7.16 -5.13
C PHE A 175 4.19 -5.65 -5.34
N ALA A 176 3.67 -5.21 -6.49
CA ALA A 176 3.32 -3.81 -6.69
C ALA A 176 1.80 -3.66 -6.67
N GLY A 177 1.25 -2.88 -5.76
CA GLY A 177 -0.19 -2.69 -5.63
C GLY A 177 -0.64 -2.37 -4.22
N TRP A 178 -1.89 -2.68 -3.93
CA TRP A 178 -2.56 -2.34 -2.69
C TRP A 178 -3.05 -3.60 -1.99
N ILE A 179 -2.91 -3.65 -0.67
CA ILE A 179 -3.47 -4.71 0.18
C ILE A 179 -4.21 -4.08 1.35
N THR A 180 -5.38 -4.59 1.69
CA THR A 180 -6.20 -4.15 2.82
C THR A 180 -6.90 -5.36 3.46
N ASP A 181 -7.46 -5.15 4.64
CA ASP A 181 -8.34 -6.13 5.31
C ASP A 181 -7.66 -7.48 5.59
N VAL A 182 -6.38 -7.45 6.00
CA VAL A 182 -5.64 -8.66 6.35
C VAL A 182 -6.22 -9.26 7.63
N LYS A 183 -6.76 -10.48 7.53
CA LYS A 183 -7.43 -11.20 8.59
C LYS A 183 -6.89 -12.61 8.73
N VAL A 184 -6.83 -13.09 9.98
CA VAL A 184 -6.53 -14.49 10.31
C VAL A 184 -7.65 -15.01 11.19
N ASN A 185 -8.32 -16.09 10.77
CA ASN A 185 -9.48 -16.67 11.43
C ASN A 185 -10.56 -15.61 11.76
N ASN A 186 -10.84 -14.74 10.79
CA ASN A 186 -11.82 -13.65 10.90
C ASN A 186 -11.48 -12.55 11.94
N ALA A 187 -10.27 -12.57 12.52
CA ALA A 187 -9.75 -11.50 13.34
C ALA A 187 -8.82 -10.60 12.51
N GLU A 188 -8.96 -9.28 12.65
CA GLU A 188 -8.06 -8.33 12.00
C GLU A 188 -6.61 -8.52 12.48
N SER A 189 -5.68 -8.41 11.55
CA SER A 189 -4.24 -8.54 11.81
C SER A 189 -3.56 -7.19 11.65
N GLU A 190 -2.88 -6.74 12.70
CA GLU A 190 -2.11 -5.51 12.66
C GLU A 190 -0.71 -5.74 12.08
N VAL A 191 -0.23 -4.76 11.31
CA VAL A 191 1.16 -4.73 10.85
C VAL A 191 2.06 -4.48 12.06
N ILE A 192 2.98 -5.40 12.34
CA ILE A 192 3.92 -5.25 13.45
C ILE A 192 5.08 -4.33 13.04
N THR A 193 5.64 -4.57 11.85
CA THR A 193 6.73 -3.77 11.28
C THR A 193 6.67 -3.82 9.76
N SER A 194 7.17 -2.81 9.08
CA SER A 194 7.26 -2.75 7.63
C SER A 194 8.49 -1.96 7.18
N GLU A 195 8.90 -2.19 5.94
CA GLU A 195 9.95 -1.39 5.28
C GLU A 195 9.53 -1.10 3.84
N ARG A 196 9.70 0.17 3.40
CA ARG A 196 9.33 0.64 2.04
C ARG A 196 7.87 0.37 1.65
N VAL A 197 6.97 0.34 2.64
CA VAL A 197 5.51 0.24 2.48
C VAL A 197 4.88 1.49 3.05
N VAL A 198 4.02 2.15 2.27
CA VAL A 198 3.26 3.30 2.80
C VAL A 198 2.08 2.75 3.58
N MET A 199 2.06 3.06 4.88
CA MET A 199 0.95 2.74 5.78
C MET A 199 0.10 3.98 6.00
N ASP A 200 -1.20 3.80 6.21
CA ASP A 200 -2.10 4.88 6.62
C ASP A 200 -2.05 6.07 5.64
N VAL A 201 -2.33 5.77 4.37
CA VAL A 201 -2.09 6.68 3.23
C VAL A 201 -2.81 8.04 3.37
N CYS A 202 -3.95 8.08 4.06
CA CYS A 202 -4.68 9.32 4.37
C CYS A 202 -4.57 9.79 5.82
N GLY A 203 -3.85 9.08 6.70
CA GLY A 203 -3.61 9.52 8.06
C GLY A 203 -2.24 10.20 8.18
N LYS A 204 -1.28 9.57 8.85
CA LYS A 204 0.04 10.20 9.12
C LYS A 204 0.88 10.44 7.87
N ALA A 205 0.77 9.59 6.85
CA ALA A 205 1.53 9.75 5.62
C ALA A 205 0.98 10.87 4.74
N ASN A 206 -0.34 11.12 4.83
CA ASN A 206 -1.15 12.04 4.03
C ASN A 206 -0.59 12.26 2.61
N MET A 207 -0.97 11.39 1.68
CA MET A 207 -0.42 11.44 0.31
C MET A 207 -0.77 12.70 -0.48
N CYS A 208 -1.74 13.49 -0.03
CA CYS A 208 -2.18 14.68 -0.74
C CYS A 208 -1.32 15.89 -0.37
N LEU A 209 -0.77 16.55 -1.40
CA LEU A 209 0.05 17.74 -1.29
C LEU A 209 -0.82 19.02 -1.41
N ASN A 210 -0.20 20.18 -1.19
CA ASN A 210 -0.79 21.50 -1.42
C ASN A 210 -2.15 21.75 -0.75
N GLY A 211 -2.40 21.11 0.39
CA GLY A 211 -3.65 21.27 1.15
C GLY A 211 -4.82 20.45 0.62
N GLY A 212 -4.57 19.48 -0.27
CA GLY A 212 -5.58 18.52 -0.74
C GLY A 212 -6.11 17.65 0.40
N VAL A 213 -7.40 17.32 0.35
CA VAL A 213 -8.05 16.49 1.38
C VAL A 213 -7.95 15.02 0.97
N CYS A 214 -7.20 14.22 1.74
CA CYS A 214 -7.13 12.79 1.53
C CYS A 214 -8.35 12.08 2.11
N SER A 215 -8.98 11.23 1.29
CA SER A 215 -10.06 10.35 1.72
C SER A 215 -9.87 8.96 1.12
N LEU A 216 -10.32 7.94 1.84
CA LEU A 216 -10.37 6.56 1.32
C LEU A 216 -11.74 6.35 0.67
N LEU A 217 -11.79 6.36 -0.66
CA LEU A 217 -12.98 6.00 -1.44
C LEU A 217 -12.79 4.57 -1.94
N ASN A 218 -13.64 3.62 -1.51
CA ASN A 218 -13.50 2.19 -1.84
C ASN A 218 -12.11 1.62 -1.51
N ASN A 219 -11.56 1.95 -0.33
CA ASN A 219 -10.21 1.58 0.12
C ASN A 219 -9.08 2.10 -0.78
N GLU A 220 -9.36 2.95 -1.77
CA GLU A 220 -8.38 3.67 -2.56
C GLU A 220 -8.21 5.10 -2.01
N PRO A 221 -6.98 5.51 -1.66
CA PRO A 221 -6.74 6.87 -1.24
C PRO A 221 -6.87 7.81 -2.45
N THR A 222 -7.73 8.81 -2.27
CA THR A 222 -8.11 9.79 -3.28
C THR A 222 -7.94 11.17 -2.68
N CYS A 223 -7.31 12.06 -3.44
CA CYS A 223 -7.12 13.46 -3.06
C CYS A 223 -8.19 14.34 -3.71
N ASP A 224 -8.91 15.11 -2.90
CA ASP A 224 -9.69 16.24 -3.41
C ASP A 224 -8.80 17.48 -3.51
N CYS A 225 -8.47 17.87 -4.75
CA CYS A 225 -7.62 19.01 -5.06
C CYS A 225 -8.41 20.28 -5.41
N SER A 226 -9.75 20.25 -5.41
CA SER A 226 -10.61 21.29 -6.01
C SER A 226 -10.39 22.71 -5.48
N ASN A 227 -9.94 22.85 -4.23
CA ASN A 227 -9.70 24.14 -3.57
C ASN A 227 -8.21 24.46 -3.36
N THR A 228 -7.33 23.81 -4.12
CA THR A 228 -5.87 23.93 -3.94
C THR A 228 -5.20 24.72 -5.06
N GLY A 229 -5.83 24.82 -6.26
CA GLY A 229 -5.17 25.33 -7.46
C GLY A 229 -4.20 24.33 -8.09
N PHE A 230 -4.19 23.09 -7.60
CA PHE A 230 -3.42 21.97 -8.12
C PHE A 230 -4.36 20.84 -8.57
N GLN A 231 -3.82 19.95 -9.41
CA GLN A 231 -4.45 18.77 -9.96
C GLN A 231 -3.51 17.55 -9.86
N GLY A 232 -3.92 16.43 -10.42
CA GLY A 232 -3.19 15.16 -10.35
C GLY A 232 -3.62 14.30 -9.16
N ARG A 233 -3.01 13.11 -9.03
CA ARG A 233 -3.42 12.09 -8.05
C ARG A 233 -3.14 12.51 -6.60
N ASP A 234 -2.11 13.30 -6.40
CA ASP A 234 -1.59 13.76 -5.11
C ASP A 234 -1.64 15.29 -4.98
N CYS A 235 -2.36 15.99 -5.87
CA CYS A 235 -2.40 17.45 -5.94
C CYS A 235 -1.02 18.12 -6.12
N SER A 236 -0.09 17.47 -6.83
CA SER A 236 1.26 18.02 -7.09
C SER A 236 1.37 18.89 -8.34
N GLU A 237 0.47 18.73 -9.31
CA GLU A 237 0.53 19.38 -10.62
C GLU A 237 -0.21 20.72 -10.57
N GLU A 238 0.33 21.81 -11.10
CA GLU A 238 -0.39 23.09 -11.14
C GLU A 238 -1.59 23.01 -12.10
N ASP A 239 -2.74 23.55 -11.69
CA ASP A 239 -3.90 23.70 -12.58
C ASP A 239 -3.73 24.95 -13.44
N ASP A 240 -3.37 24.72 -14.70
CA ASP A 240 -3.14 25.74 -15.74
C ASP A 240 -4.42 26.53 -16.09
N ASN A 241 -5.58 26.14 -15.54
CA ASN A 241 -6.85 26.86 -15.70
C ASN A 241 -7.12 27.88 -14.59
N THR A 242 -6.20 28.08 -13.65
CA THR A 242 -6.31 29.20 -12.72
C THR A 242 -6.02 30.50 -13.47
N GLU A 243 -7.07 31.12 -14.01
CA GLU A 243 -7.11 32.55 -14.27
C GLU A 243 -6.73 33.25 -12.95
N GLY A 244 -5.44 33.51 -12.77
CA GLY A 244 -4.94 34.29 -11.64
C GLY A 244 -5.69 35.62 -11.59
N PRO A 245 -5.85 36.23 -10.40
CA PRO A 245 -6.62 37.46 -10.25
C PRO A 245 -6.04 38.56 -11.16
N ALA A 246 -6.64 38.75 -12.33
CA ALA A 246 -6.27 39.70 -13.37
C ALA A 246 -6.65 41.16 -13.00
N HIS A 247 -6.61 41.48 -11.70
CA HIS A 247 -7.02 42.77 -11.15
C HIS A 247 -5.92 43.43 -10.32
N LEU A 248 -4.68 43.40 -10.81
CA LEU A 248 -3.65 44.35 -10.38
C LEU A 248 -2.86 44.88 -11.59
N MET A 249 -3.57 45.55 -12.50
CA MET A 249 -2.94 46.51 -13.40
C MET A 249 -3.07 47.90 -12.75
N MET A 250 -2.05 48.31 -12.00
CA MET A 250 -1.87 49.71 -11.64
C MET A 250 -1.64 50.48 -12.95
N GLY A 251 -2.65 51.24 -13.36
CA GLY A 251 -2.49 52.20 -14.44
C GLY A 251 -1.56 53.32 -14.00
N GLU A 252 -0.42 53.46 -14.67
CA GLU A 252 0.29 54.74 -14.71
C GLU A 252 0.12 55.37 -16.10
N GLN A 253 -0.54 56.52 -16.08
CA GLN A 253 -0.99 57.26 -17.24
C GLN A 253 0.04 58.36 -17.55
N GLY A 254 0.79 58.18 -18.64
CA GLY A 254 1.20 59.23 -19.58
C GLY A 254 2.37 60.16 -19.21
N GLN A 255 3.38 60.22 -20.08
CA GLN A 255 3.48 61.25 -21.11
C GLN A 255 4.77 61.14 -21.96
N ARG A 256 4.55 61.26 -23.28
CA ARG A 256 5.36 61.93 -24.32
C ARG A 256 6.83 61.56 -24.53
N GLY A 257 7.14 61.23 -25.80
CA GLY A 257 8.34 61.70 -26.47
C GLY A 257 8.91 60.73 -27.48
N GLU A 258 8.88 61.10 -28.76
CA GLU A 258 9.46 60.38 -29.90
C GLU A 258 10.99 60.20 -29.78
N ALA A 259 11.55 59.11 -30.30
CA ALA A 259 12.68 59.11 -31.24
C ALA A 259 13.20 57.68 -31.52
N TRP A 260 13.60 57.51 -32.77
CA TRP A 260 14.07 56.30 -33.42
C TRP A 260 15.58 56.07 -33.16
N LEU A 261 15.98 54.79 -33.04
CA LEU A 261 17.35 54.24 -33.05
C LEU A 261 18.34 54.67 -31.96
N VAL A 262 18.92 53.67 -31.27
CA VAL A 262 20.38 53.35 -31.28
C VAL A 262 20.64 52.13 -30.37
N ARG A 263 21.52 51.25 -30.84
CA ARG A 263 22.09 50.09 -30.13
C ARG A 263 22.74 50.48 -28.79
N SER A 264 22.75 49.50 -27.89
CA SER A 264 23.91 49.04 -27.11
C SER A 264 23.79 49.17 -25.59
N LEU A 265 24.00 48.03 -24.93
CA LEU A 265 24.54 47.80 -23.58
C LEU A 265 23.79 48.45 -22.42
N LEU A 266 23.12 47.62 -21.60
CA LEU A 266 23.41 47.46 -20.16
C LEU A 266 22.33 46.61 -19.46
N SER A 267 22.80 45.48 -18.91
CA SER A 267 22.42 44.89 -17.62
C SER A 267 20.94 44.65 -17.30
N ILE A 268 20.44 43.44 -17.61
CA ILE A 268 19.34 42.83 -16.85
C ILE A 268 19.98 41.92 -15.79
N GLN A 269 19.78 42.31 -14.54
CA GLN A 269 20.17 41.58 -13.34
C GLN A 269 18.98 40.74 -12.88
N GLY A 270 19.22 39.46 -12.58
CA GLY A 270 18.28 38.61 -11.84
C GLY A 270 17.68 37.45 -12.62
N LYS A 271 18.45 36.38 -12.81
CA LYS A 271 17.92 35.00 -12.96
C LYS A 271 18.96 34.05 -12.37
N GLU A 272 18.72 33.57 -11.16
CA GLU A 272 19.48 32.47 -10.58
C GLU A 272 18.99 31.17 -11.22
N GLU A 273 19.82 30.57 -12.07
CA GLU A 273 19.65 29.19 -12.53
C GLU A 273 20.43 28.28 -11.60
N TYR A 274 19.73 27.41 -10.86
CA TYR A 274 20.36 26.37 -10.06
C TYR A 274 20.56 25.11 -10.92
N VAL A 275 21.82 24.80 -11.23
CA VAL A 275 22.22 23.52 -11.85
C VAL A 275 22.91 22.66 -10.79
N ALA A 276 22.26 21.58 -10.37
CA ALA A 276 22.85 20.61 -9.43
C ALA A 276 23.63 19.53 -10.20
N THR A 277 24.95 19.46 -9.98
CA THR A 277 25.76 18.31 -10.43
C THR A 277 26.29 17.57 -9.20
N PHE A 278 25.95 16.29 -9.08
CA PHE A 278 26.21 15.47 -7.90
C PHE A 278 27.62 14.87 -7.91
N LYS A 279 28.43 15.16 -6.89
CA LYS A 279 29.66 14.41 -6.59
C LYS A 279 30.01 14.48 -5.10
N GLY A 280 29.72 13.42 -4.37
CA GLY A 280 30.24 13.21 -3.01
C GLY A 280 29.47 13.96 -1.90
N SER A 281 29.43 13.34 -0.73
CA SER A 281 28.46 13.52 0.36
C SER A 281 28.66 14.75 1.26
N GLU A 282 28.92 15.94 0.71
CA GLU A 282 29.01 17.17 1.52
C GLU A 282 28.43 18.39 0.77
N PHE A 283 27.48 19.09 1.40
CA PHE A 283 26.86 20.31 0.87
C PHE A 283 27.69 21.52 1.26
N PHE A 284 28.22 22.27 0.28
CA PHE A 284 28.80 23.59 0.49
C PHE A 284 28.02 24.61 -0.35
N CYS A 285 27.32 25.53 0.31
CA CYS A 285 26.74 26.71 -0.33
C CYS A 285 27.79 27.83 -0.34
N TYR A 286 28.01 28.44 -1.50
CA TYR A 286 28.68 29.74 -1.60
C TYR A 286 27.71 30.73 -2.24
N ASP A 287 27.58 31.90 -1.61
CA ASP A 287 26.94 33.07 -2.21
C ASP A 287 27.89 33.68 -3.25
N LEU A 288 27.37 33.98 -4.45
CA LEU A 288 28.07 34.78 -5.47
C LEU A 288 27.54 36.22 -5.48
#